data_AF-A0AAF3FHW3-F1
#
_entry.id   AF-A0AAF3FHW3-F1
#
_cell.length_a   1.000
_cell.length_b   1.000
_cell.length_c   1.000
_cell.angle_alpha   90.00
_cell.angle_beta   90.00
_cell.angle_gamma   90.00
#
_symmetry.space_group_name_H-M   'P 1'
#
loop_
_entity.id
_entity.type
_entity.pdbx_description
1 polymer ?
#
loop_
_entity_poly.entity_id
_entity_poly.type
_entity_poly.pdbx_seq_one_letter_code
_entity_poly.pdbx_strand_id
1 'polypeptide(L)'
;MIKRKRFFFVLLFSVVSSLFLLVQYFKRDDLSSPISSHNLLFDFLNSSTFIQPTPKRDVSYAFVALLKNRDNIAEYEFAQKTVKCYCESRKIPYYLLVNDEENVKGCAMEDYMYQRHCILANFMNTTEHEWFVMLDADMGVINPDTSIDKFIPLMSRSFWC
;
A
#
# COMPACT_ATOMS: atom_id res chain seq x y z
N MET A 1 20.50 56.33 -16.68
CA MET A 1 19.36 55.38 -16.61
C MET A 1 19.72 53.91 -16.30
N ILE A 2 20.95 53.43 -16.56
CA ILE A 2 21.34 52.01 -16.42
C ILE A 2 21.51 51.52 -14.96
N LYS A 3 21.97 52.38 -14.03
CA LYS A 3 22.16 52.01 -12.61
C LYS A 3 20.85 51.68 -11.88
N ARG A 4 19.74 52.35 -12.25
CA ARG A 4 18.41 52.16 -11.64
C ARG A 4 17.80 50.80 -12.02
N LYS A 5 18.07 50.31 -13.24
CA LYS A 5 17.64 48.99 -13.70
C LYS A 5 18.39 47.86 -12.98
N ARG A 6 19.71 47.99 -12.81
CA ARG A 6 20.51 47.02 -12.05
C ARG A 6 20.08 46.92 -10.58
N PHE A 7 19.79 48.06 -9.95
CA PHE A 7 19.28 48.10 -8.59
C PHE A 7 17.92 47.39 -8.45
N PHE A 8 17.02 47.61 -9.42
CA PHE A 8 15.70 46.94 -9.44
C PHE A 8 15.83 45.42 -9.58
N PHE A 9 16.73 44.92 -10.43
CA PHE A 9 16.97 43.49 -10.59
C PHE A 9 17.52 42.82 -9.32
N VAL A 10 18.45 43.47 -8.62
CA VAL A 10 18.99 42.97 -7.35
C VAL A 10 17.90 42.91 -6.28
N LEU A 11 17.06 43.94 -6.22
CA LEU A 11 15.97 44.01 -5.23
C LEU A 11 14.89 42.95 -5.53
N LEU A 12 14.54 42.74 -6.80
CA LEU A 12 13.61 41.69 -7.22
C LEU A 12 14.14 40.30 -6.88
N PHE A 13 15.42 40.01 -7.16
CA PHE A 13 16.01 38.71 -6.86
C PHE A 13 16.05 38.42 -5.35
N SER A 14 16.36 39.44 -4.54
CA SER A 14 16.31 39.34 -3.08
C SER A 14 14.91 39.02 -2.56
N VAL A 15 13.88 39.69 -3.09
CA VAL A 15 12.48 39.44 -2.67
C VAL A 15 12.04 38.03 -3.06
N VAL A 16 12.35 37.58 -4.28
CA VAL A 16 11.98 36.23 -4.75
C VAL A 16 12.69 35.14 -3.95
N SER A 17 13.97 35.33 -3.62
CA SER A 17 14.72 34.37 -2.79
C SER A 17 14.16 34.28 -1.37
N SER A 18 13.82 35.41 -0.75
CA SER A 18 13.19 35.43 0.58
C SER A 18 11.79 34.78 0.56
N LEU A 19 11.00 35.01 -0.49
CA LEU A 19 9.70 34.38 -0.66
C LEU A 19 9.81 32.85 -0.82
N PHE A 20 10.81 32.39 -1.59
CA PHE A 20 11.08 30.96 -1.77
C PHE A 20 11.48 30.30 -0.45
N LEU A 21 12.36 30.94 0.34
CA LEU A 21 12.73 30.44 1.67
C LEU A 21 11.54 30.41 2.63
N LEU A 22 10.65 31.42 2.58
CA LEU A 22 9.41 31.42 3.36
C LEU A 22 8.47 30.26 2.97
N VAL A 23 8.31 29.96 1.68
CA VAL A 23 7.52 28.81 1.23
C VAL A 23 8.12 27.48 1.73
N GLN A 24 9.44 27.33 1.66
CA GLN A 24 10.13 26.15 2.19
C GLN A 24 10.01 26.04 3.72
N TYR A 25 10.01 27.18 4.42
CA TYR A 25 9.78 27.25 5.86
C TYR A 25 8.35 26.83 6.21
N PHE A 26 7.34 27.40 5.55
CA PHE A 26 5.93 27.04 5.77
C PHE A 26 5.64 25.57 5.45
N LYS A 27 6.28 25.01 4.42
CA LYS A 27 6.15 23.57 4.09
C LYS A 27 6.76 22.65 5.17
N ARG A 28 7.62 23.17 6.04
CA ARG A 28 8.24 22.41 7.13
C ARG A 28 7.36 22.26 8.36
N ASP A 29 6.44 23.20 8.60
CA ASP A 29 5.57 23.20 9.78
C ASP A 29 4.35 22.24 9.65
N ASP A 30 4.06 21.72 8.46
CA ASP A 30 3.04 20.65 8.27
C ASP A 30 3.50 19.25 8.73
N LEU A 31 4.77 19.09 9.14
CA LEU A 31 5.32 17.82 9.64
C LEU A 31 5.80 17.92 11.09
N SER A 32 4.99 18.52 11.97
CA SER A 32 5.15 18.36 13.42
C SER A 32 3.81 18.54 14.14
N SER A 33 2.95 17.54 14.08
CA SER A 33 1.95 17.36 15.12
C SER A 33 2.63 16.70 16.34
N PRO A 34 2.53 17.26 17.55
CA PRO A 34 2.97 16.59 18.76
C PRO A 34 1.90 15.56 19.15
N ILE A 35 2.07 14.30 18.72
CA ILE A 35 1.27 13.21 19.25
C ILE A 35 1.76 12.93 20.68
N SER A 36 0.98 13.42 21.65
CA SER A 36 1.16 13.20 23.09
C SER A 36 1.19 11.70 23.41
N SER A 37 2.38 11.18 23.74
CA SER A 37 2.66 9.77 24.01
C SER A 37 2.07 9.25 25.32
N HIS A 38 1.39 10.08 26.11
CA HIS A 38 0.88 9.70 27.44
C HIS A 38 -0.49 9.02 27.43
N ASN A 39 -1.24 9.06 26.32
CA ASN A 39 -2.55 8.39 26.23
C ASN A 39 -2.46 6.99 25.61
N LEU A 40 -1.44 6.72 24.78
CA LEU A 40 -1.29 5.43 24.09
C LEU A 40 -1.06 4.25 25.06
N LEU A 41 -0.38 4.48 26.17
CA LEU A 41 -0.08 3.42 27.14
C LEU A 41 -1.31 3.08 28.01
N PHE A 42 -2.16 4.07 28.30
CA PHE A 42 -3.40 3.88 29.06
C PHE A 42 -4.49 3.19 28.21
N ASP A 43 -4.57 3.53 26.92
CA ASP A 43 -5.48 2.85 25.97
C ASP A 43 -5.04 1.39 25.72
N PHE A 44 -3.72 1.13 25.68
CA PHE A 44 -3.18 -0.23 25.51
C PHE A 44 -3.48 -1.15 26.70
N LEU A 45 -3.41 -0.63 27.93
CA LEU A 45 -3.68 -1.41 29.13
C LEU A 45 -5.18 -1.69 29.32
N ASN A 46 -6.06 -0.78 28.90
CA ASN A 46 -7.51 -0.97 28.99
C ASN A 46 -8.09 -1.83 27.85
N SER A 47 -7.39 -1.99 26.71
CA SER A 47 -7.77 -2.90 25.63
C SER A 47 -7.48 -4.38 25.93
N SER A 48 -6.89 -4.69 27.09
CA SER A 48 -6.53 -6.07 27.48
C SER A 48 -7.67 -6.82 28.18
N THR A 49 -8.93 -6.41 28.00
CA THR A 49 -10.09 -7.20 28.41
C THR A 49 -10.38 -8.29 27.37
N PHE A 50 -9.72 -9.43 27.59
CA PHE A 50 -10.19 -10.76 27.20
C PHE A 50 -10.60 -10.91 25.71
N ILE A 51 -9.61 -10.89 24.82
CA ILE A 51 -9.75 -11.58 23.52
C ILE A 51 -9.89 -13.06 23.86
N GLN A 52 -11.13 -13.54 23.94
CA GLN A 52 -11.35 -14.99 23.87
C GLN A 52 -10.70 -15.45 22.57
N PRO A 53 -9.83 -16.48 22.60
CA PRO A 53 -9.34 -17.06 21.37
C PRO A 53 -10.56 -17.62 20.65
N THR A 54 -11.07 -16.84 19.70
CA THR A 54 -12.05 -17.32 18.74
C THR A 54 -11.47 -18.60 18.14
N PRO A 55 -12.25 -19.69 18.07
CA PRO A 55 -11.77 -20.95 17.52
C PRO A 55 -11.15 -20.67 16.16
N LYS A 56 -9.87 -21.03 16.02
CA LYS A 56 -9.06 -20.84 14.83
C LYS A 56 -9.72 -21.65 13.71
N ARG A 57 -10.66 -21.03 12.98
CA ARG A 57 -11.19 -21.61 11.74
C ARG A 57 -10.00 -21.71 10.80
N ASP A 58 -9.87 -22.84 10.13
CA ASP A 58 -8.83 -23.07 9.14
C ASP A 58 -9.22 -22.31 7.87
N VAL A 59 -9.10 -20.99 7.94
CA VAL A 59 -9.47 -20.07 6.85
C VAL A 59 -8.38 -20.14 5.79
N SER A 60 -8.74 -20.67 4.63
CA SER A 60 -7.84 -20.77 3.47
C SER A 60 -7.74 -19.41 2.78
N TYR A 61 -6.54 -18.82 2.74
CA TYR A 61 -6.29 -17.59 1.99
C TYR A 61 -5.04 -17.66 1.13
N ALA A 62 -5.04 -16.89 0.04
CA ALA A 62 -3.93 -16.76 -0.88
C ALA A 62 -3.55 -15.29 -1.08
N PHE A 63 -2.26 -15.05 -1.32
CA PHE A 63 -1.77 -13.74 -1.74
C PHE A 63 -1.81 -13.65 -3.26
N VAL A 64 -2.22 -12.50 -3.78
CA VAL A 64 -2.23 -12.26 -5.22
C VAL A 64 -1.68 -10.88 -5.51
N ALA A 65 -0.76 -10.79 -6.48
CA ALA A 65 -0.34 -9.52 -7.05
C ALA A 65 -0.61 -9.53 -8.56
N LEU A 66 -0.96 -8.37 -9.12
CA LEU A 66 -1.14 -8.19 -10.55
C LEU A 66 -0.08 -7.23 -11.12
N LEU A 67 0.54 -7.66 -12.21
CA LEU A 67 1.40 -6.82 -13.03
C LEU A 67 0.64 -6.26 -14.23
N LYS A 68 0.97 -5.03 -14.62
CA LYS A 68 0.38 -4.38 -15.79
C LYS A 68 0.76 -5.05 -17.10
N ASN A 69 1.99 -5.54 -17.20
CA ASN A 69 2.49 -6.32 -18.32
C ASN A 69 3.75 -7.08 -17.86
N ARG A 70 4.33 -7.89 -18.75
CA ARG A 70 5.55 -8.68 -18.46
C ARG A 70 6.82 -7.84 -18.42
N ASP A 71 6.82 -6.68 -19.07
CA ASP A 71 8.00 -5.81 -19.15
C ASP A 71 8.31 -5.17 -17.79
N ASN A 72 7.31 -5.02 -16.92
CA ASN A 72 7.48 -4.47 -15.57
C ASN A 72 7.97 -5.49 -14.52
N ILE A 73 8.21 -6.77 -14.87
CA ILE A 73 8.61 -7.79 -13.87
C ILE A 73 9.87 -7.37 -13.10
N ALA A 74 10.88 -6.86 -13.82
CA ALA A 74 12.15 -6.47 -13.21
C ALA A 74 12.01 -5.28 -12.24
N GLU A 75 11.09 -4.36 -12.52
CA GLU A 75 10.82 -3.18 -11.68
C GLU A 75 10.27 -3.60 -10.30
N TYR A 76 9.42 -4.62 -10.28
CA TYR A 76 8.74 -5.09 -9.09
C TYR A 76 9.41 -6.30 -8.42
N GLU A 77 10.49 -6.82 -8.99
CA GLU A 77 11.14 -8.06 -8.56
C GLU A 77 11.47 -8.05 -7.06
N PHE A 78 12.05 -6.95 -6.57
CA PHE A 78 12.44 -6.86 -5.17
C PHE A 78 11.24 -6.95 -4.23
N ALA A 79 10.19 -6.17 -4.50
CA ALA A 79 8.97 -6.17 -3.71
C ALA A 79 8.31 -7.56 -3.73
N GLN A 80 8.11 -8.13 -4.91
CA GLN A 80 7.47 -9.44 -5.08
C GLN A 80 8.29 -10.58 -4.45
N LYS A 81 9.62 -10.49 -4.44
CA LYS A 81 10.48 -11.46 -3.76
C LYS A 81 10.28 -11.47 -2.25
N THR A 82 10.08 -10.30 -1.63
CA THR A 82 9.79 -10.25 -0.17
C THR A 82 8.45 -10.93 0.17
N VAL A 83 7.41 -10.69 -0.64
CA VAL A 83 6.09 -11.34 -0.49
C VAL A 83 6.21 -12.85 -0.70
N LYS A 84 6.90 -13.28 -1.77
CA LYS A 84 7.13 -14.69 -2.06
C LYS A 84 7.80 -15.41 -0.88
N CYS A 85 8.90 -14.86 -0.35
CA CYS A 85 9.60 -15.45 0.79
C CYS A 85 8.71 -15.53 2.04
N TYR A 86 7.91 -14.49 2.30
CA TYR A 86 6.93 -14.51 3.39
C TYR A 86 5.92 -15.64 3.25
N CYS A 87 5.31 -15.78 2.07
CA CYS A 87 4.31 -16.79 1.77
C CYS A 87 4.89 -18.22 1.82
N GLU A 88 6.05 -18.45 1.20
CA GLU A 88 6.74 -19.76 1.21
C GLU A 88 7.09 -20.23 2.62
N SER A 89 7.63 -19.34 3.46
CA SER A 89 7.98 -19.67 4.86
C SER A 89 6.79 -20.13 5.69
N ARG A 90 5.57 -19.76 5.28
CA ARG A 90 4.30 -20.04 5.97
C ARG A 90 3.42 -21.03 5.24
N LYS A 91 3.86 -21.55 4.09
CA LYS A 91 3.06 -22.43 3.21
C LYS A 91 1.74 -21.79 2.79
N ILE A 92 1.75 -20.47 2.58
CA ILE A 92 0.61 -19.71 2.04
C ILE A 92 0.79 -19.63 0.52
N PRO A 93 -0.24 -19.93 -0.29
CA PRO A 93 -0.17 -19.75 -1.74
C PRO A 93 0.04 -18.29 -2.13
N TYR A 94 0.89 -18.06 -3.12
CA TYR A 94 1.14 -16.74 -3.70
C TYR A 94 1.10 -16.82 -5.23
N TYR A 95 0.27 -15.98 -5.84
CA TYR A 95 0.06 -15.91 -7.27
C TYR A 95 0.48 -14.54 -7.80
N LEU A 96 1.33 -14.56 -8.83
CA LEU A 96 1.70 -13.37 -9.58
C LEU A 96 1.01 -13.45 -10.95
N LEU A 97 -0.05 -12.66 -11.10
CA LEU A 97 -0.83 -12.59 -12.33
C LEU A 97 -0.32 -11.44 -13.21
N VAL A 98 -0.53 -11.56 -14.52
CA VAL A 98 -0.17 -10.53 -15.48
C VAL A 98 -1.40 -10.12 -16.26
N ASN A 99 -1.58 -8.81 -16.44
CA ASN A 99 -2.57 -8.27 -17.34
C ASN A 99 -2.05 -8.42 -18.78
N ASP A 100 -2.33 -9.57 -19.38
CA ASP A 100 -2.08 -9.87 -20.79
C ASP A 100 -3.41 -10.18 -21.53
N GLU A 101 -3.34 -10.33 -22.85
CA GLU A 101 -4.54 -10.51 -23.69
C GLU A 101 -5.40 -11.71 -23.26
N GLU A 102 -4.77 -12.76 -22.73
CA GLU A 102 -5.47 -13.94 -22.23
C GLU A 102 -6.26 -13.61 -20.96
N ASN A 103 -5.62 -12.96 -19.98
CA ASN A 103 -6.24 -12.64 -18.70
C ASN A 103 -7.30 -11.53 -18.80
N VAL A 104 -7.14 -10.58 -19.73
CA VAL A 104 -8.10 -9.48 -19.96
C VAL A 104 -9.33 -9.93 -20.73
N LYS A 105 -9.31 -11.12 -21.34
CA LYS A 105 -10.43 -11.59 -22.15
C LYS A 105 -11.73 -11.64 -21.34
N GLY A 106 -12.71 -10.83 -21.73
CA GLY A 106 -13.99 -10.69 -21.02
C GLY A 106 -14.05 -9.55 -20.00
N CYS A 107 -12.94 -8.83 -19.77
CA CYS A 107 -12.90 -7.61 -18.97
C CYS A 107 -13.10 -6.38 -19.87
N ALA A 108 -14.27 -5.73 -19.76
CA ALA A 108 -14.63 -4.59 -20.60
C ALA A 108 -14.00 -3.25 -20.18
N MET A 109 -13.38 -3.18 -19.00
CA MET A 109 -12.76 -1.95 -18.49
C MET A 109 -11.47 -1.65 -19.25
N GLU A 110 -11.25 -0.39 -19.63
CA GLU A 110 -10.03 0.05 -20.33
C GLU A 110 -8.88 0.35 -19.36
N ASP A 111 -9.21 0.87 -18.17
CA ASP A 111 -8.20 1.26 -17.18
C ASP A 111 -7.71 0.04 -16.39
N TYR A 112 -6.37 -0.07 -16.31
CA TYR A 112 -5.66 -1.14 -15.61
C TYR A 112 -6.12 -1.33 -14.15
N MET A 113 -6.40 -0.24 -13.44
CA MET A 113 -6.81 -0.26 -12.04
C MET A 113 -8.16 -0.91 -11.83
N TYR A 114 -9.03 -0.90 -12.85
CA TYR A 114 -10.30 -1.62 -12.82
C TYR A 114 -10.17 -3.01 -13.44
N GLN A 115 -9.40 -3.17 -14.52
CA GLN A 115 -9.12 -4.48 -15.12
C GLN A 115 -8.59 -5.50 -14.11
N ARG A 116 -7.70 -5.07 -13.21
CA ARG A 116 -7.15 -5.97 -12.18
C ARG A 116 -8.20 -6.60 -11.27
N HIS A 117 -9.30 -5.91 -10.99
CA HIS A 117 -10.40 -6.47 -10.20
C HIS A 117 -11.15 -7.55 -10.99
N CYS A 118 -11.33 -7.35 -12.30
CA CYS A 118 -11.98 -8.33 -13.17
C CYS A 118 -11.11 -9.58 -13.38
N ILE A 119 -9.81 -9.39 -13.66
CA ILE A 119 -8.85 -10.50 -13.78
C ILE A 119 -8.82 -11.30 -12.49
N LEU A 120 -8.73 -10.63 -11.33
CA LEU A 120 -8.76 -11.29 -10.03
C LEU A 120 -10.08 -12.05 -9.83
N ALA A 121 -11.24 -11.46 -10.13
CA ALA A 121 -12.53 -12.14 -10.01
C ALA A 121 -12.61 -13.41 -10.87
N ASN A 122 -12.11 -13.35 -12.11
CA ASN A 122 -12.02 -14.52 -12.98
C ASN A 122 -11.08 -15.59 -12.40
N PHE A 123 -9.91 -15.19 -11.91
CA PHE A 123 -8.96 -16.08 -11.27
C PHE A 123 -9.54 -16.76 -10.02
N MET A 124 -10.24 -16.00 -9.17
CA MET A 124 -10.88 -16.52 -7.96
C MET A 124 -11.86 -17.65 -8.27
N ASN A 125 -12.64 -17.55 -9.37
CA ASN A 125 -13.56 -18.59 -9.82
C ASN A 125 -12.87 -19.90 -10.24
N THR A 126 -11.55 -19.89 -10.46
CA THR A 126 -10.76 -21.07 -10.86
C THR A 126 -10.04 -21.73 -9.69
N THR A 127 -10.20 -21.22 -8.47
CA THR A 127 -9.47 -21.67 -7.28
C THR A 127 -10.40 -21.89 -6.09
N GLU A 128 -9.95 -22.65 -5.09
CA GLU A 128 -10.78 -23.03 -3.92
C GLU A 128 -10.46 -22.21 -2.65
N HIS A 129 -9.76 -21.08 -2.76
CA HIS A 129 -9.43 -20.25 -1.60
C HIS A 129 -10.65 -19.43 -1.13
N GLU A 130 -10.81 -19.30 0.18
CA GLU A 130 -11.91 -18.53 0.77
C GLU A 130 -11.64 -17.02 0.73
N TRP A 131 -10.36 -16.64 0.83
CA TRP A 131 -9.94 -15.24 0.85
C TRP A 131 -8.73 -15.00 -0.04
N PHE A 132 -8.68 -13.79 -0.60
CA PHE A 132 -7.57 -13.32 -1.40
C PHE A 132 -7.07 -12.01 -0.79
N VAL A 133 -5.78 -11.98 -0.48
CA VAL A 133 -5.08 -10.77 -0.09
C VAL A 133 -4.45 -10.21 -1.36
N MET A 134 -5.12 -9.24 -1.96
CA MET A 134 -4.60 -8.55 -3.13
C MET A 134 -3.56 -7.51 -2.69
N LEU A 135 -2.35 -7.60 -3.25
CA LEU A 135 -1.28 -6.64 -3.08
C LEU A 135 -0.98 -5.94 -4.40
N ASP A 136 -0.62 -4.67 -4.32
CA ASP A 136 -0.03 -3.98 -5.47
C ASP A 136 1.38 -4.55 -5.76
N ALA A 137 1.81 -4.45 -7.02
CA ALA A 137 3.08 -5.01 -7.47
C ALA A 137 4.31 -4.34 -6.82
N ASP A 138 4.16 -3.12 -6.32
CA ASP A 138 5.18 -2.35 -5.61
C ASP A 138 5.11 -2.50 -4.08
N MET A 139 4.19 -3.34 -3.56
CA MET A 139 4.12 -3.64 -2.13
C MET A 139 5.02 -4.82 -1.75
N GLY A 140 5.74 -4.66 -0.63
CA GLY A 140 6.62 -5.67 -0.07
C GLY A 140 6.34 -5.96 1.41
N VAL A 141 6.87 -7.08 1.90
CA VAL A 141 6.81 -7.47 3.31
C VAL A 141 8.07 -6.99 4.03
N ILE A 142 7.91 -6.10 5.01
CA ILE A 142 9.02 -5.56 5.80
C ILE A 142 9.29 -6.39 7.06
N ASN A 143 8.24 -6.88 7.73
CA ASN A 143 8.36 -7.70 8.93
C ASN A 143 7.89 -9.13 8.63
N PRO A 144 8.82 -10.03 8.26
CA PRO A 144 8.48 -11.38 7.86
C PRO A 144 8.19 -12.30 9.04
N ASP A 145 8.28 -11.85 10.30
CA ASP A 145 8.05 -12.68 11.49
C ASP A 145 6.60 -12.59 11.97
N THR A 146 5.90 -11.51 11.64
CA THR A 146 4.53 -11.27 12.10
C THR A 146 3.50 -11.94 11.17
N SER A 147 2.55 -12.69 11.74
CA SER A 147 1.43 -13.26 10.97
C SER A 147 0.43 -12.17 10.56
N ILE A 148 -0.06 -12.24 9.32
CA ILE A 148 -1.11 -11.35 8.83
C ILE A 148 -2.44 -11.55 9.57
N ASP A 149 -2.66 -12.74 10.14
CA ASP A 149 -3.84 -13.06 10.96
C ASP A 149 -3.98 -12.11 12.17
N LYS A 150 -2.88 -11.48 12.61
CA LYS A 150 -2.91 -10.48 13.68
C LYS A 150 -3.59 -9.17 13.26
N PHE A 151 -3.56 -8.86 11.96
CA PHE A 151 -4.08 -7.61 11.40
C PHE A 151 -5.46 -7.78 10.76
N ILE A 152 -5.82 -9.01 10.37
CA ILE A 152 -7.14 -9.31 9.84
C ILE A 152 -8.07 -9.54 11.03
N PRO A 153 -9.03 -8.64 11.33
CA PRO A 153 -10.04 -8.95 12.31
C PRO A 153 -10.81 -10.18 11.82
N LEU A 154 -10.87 -11.24 12.65
CA LEU A 154 -11.66 -12.43 12.37
C LEU A 154 -13.11 -11.97 12.19
N MET A 155 -13.56 -11.97 10.94
CA MET A 155 -14.60 -11.06 10.47
C MET A 155 -15.93 -11.19 11.23
N SER A 156 -16.43 -10.05 11.72
CA SER A 156 -17.83 -9.70 11.50
C SER A 156 -17.98 -9.27 10.05
N ARG A 157 -18.74 -10.02 9.26
CA ARG A 157 -19.15 -9.67 7.89
C ARG A 157 -19.71 -8.25 7.85
N SER A 158 -18.96 -7.28 7.35
CA SER A 158 -19.42 -6.08 6.62
C SER A 158 -18.29 -5.06 6.46
N PHE A 159 -17.45 -5.27 5.45
CA PHE A 159 -16.78 -4.16 4.76
C PHE A 159 -17.11 -4.28 3.27
N TRP A 160 -18.36 -3.95 2.98
CA TRP A 160 -18.80 -3.53 1.65
C TRP A 160 -19.62 -2.27 1.89
N CYS A 161 -19.30 -1.19 1.17
CA CYS A 161 -20.09 0.04 1.18
C CYS A 161 -21.54 -0.21 0.73
#